data_AF-A0A448T2X0-F1
#
_entry.id   AF-A0A448T2X0-F1
#
_cell.length_a   1.000
_cell.length_b   1.000
_cell.length_c   1.000
_cell.angle_alpha   90.00
_cell.angle_beta   90.00
_cell.angle_gamma   90.00
#
_symmetry.space_group_name_H-M   'P 1'
#
loop_
_entity.id
_entity.type
_entity.pdbx_description
1 polymer ?
#
loop_
_entity_poly.entity_id
_entity_poly.type
_entity_poly.pdbx_seq_one_letter_code
_entity_poly.pdbx_strand_id
1 'polypeptide(L)' 'MTKIEQIKEHQRQLQLQFKAWMDDKKKREVLTFMRPNGNIVEHYPNGTEKIVKYAK' A
#
# COMPACT_ATOMS: atom_id res chain seq x y z
N MET A 1 28.99 5.11 -3.23
CA MET A 1 27.81 4.27 -3.53
C MET A 1 27.93 3.72 -4.93
N THR A 2 27.68 2.43 -5.11
CA THR A 2 27.52 1.80 -6.42
C THR A 2 26.17 2.18 -7.04
N LYS A 3 26.01 1.97 -8.35
CA LYS A 3 24.70 2.15 -9.02
C LYS A 3 23.59 1.33 -8.37
N ILE A 4 23.90 0.12 -7.90
CA ILE A 4 22.95 -0.76 -7.21
C ILE A 4 22.49 -0.15 -5.88
N GLU A 5 23.41 0.44 -5.11
CA GLU A 5 23.08 1.10 -3.84
C GLU A 5 22.20 2.33 -4.06
N GLN A 6 22.47 3.13 -5.10
CA GLN A 6 21.64 4.27 -5.47
C GLN A 6 20.22 3.84 -5.88
N ILE A 7 20.08 2.76 -6.66
CA ILE A 7 18.78 2.21 -7.04
C ILE A 7 18.01 1.73 -5.81
N LYS A 8 18.67 1.01 -4.89
CA LYS A 8 18.05 0.53 -3.65
C LYS A 8 17.57 1.69 -2.78
N GLU A 9 18.39 2.72 -2.62
CA GLU A 9 18.00 3.89 -1.83
C GLU A 9 16.83 4.64 -2.49
N HIS A 10 16.84 4.80 -3.81
CA HIS A 10 15.72 5.42 -4.52
C HIS A 10 14.42 4.62 -4.37
N GLN A 11 14.48 3.29 -4.48
CA GLN A 11 13.33 2.41 -4.23
C GLN A 11 12.81 2.55 -2.80
N ARG A 12 13.71 2.65 -1.80
CA ARG A 12 13.33 2.89 -0.41
C ARG A 12 12.58 4.21 -0.24
N GLN A 13 13.06 5.29 -0.86
CA GLN A 13 12.41 6.59 -0.81
C GLN A 13 11.01 6.56 -1.45
N LEU A 14 10.88 5.91 -2.61
CA LEU A 14 9.58 5.74 -3.26
C LEU A 14 8.60 4.95 -2.39
N GLN A 15 9.05 3.89 -1.72
CA GLN A 15 8.21 3.11 -0.80
C GLN A 15 7.72 3.96 0.38
N LEU A 16 8.59 4.82 0.95
CA LEU A 16 8.21 5.73 2.04
C LEU A 16 7.16 6.75 1.60
N GLN A 17 7.36 7.39 0.44
CA GLN A 17 6.42 8.35 -0.11
C GLN A 17 5.07 7.70 -0.45
N PHE A 18 5.11 6.51 -1.07
CA PHE A 18 3.91 5.75 -1.39
C PHE A 18 3.12 5.38 -0.12
N LYS A 19 3.81 4.95 0.94
CA LYS A 19 3.18 4.65 2.23
C LYS A 19 2.49 5.87 2.82
N ALA A 20 3.19 7.01 2.86
CA ALA A 20 2.62 8.26 3.40
C ALA A 20 1.38 8.70 2.61
N TRP A 21 1.43 8.62 1.28
CA TRP A 21 0.31 8.92 0.41
C TRP A 21 -0.87 7.97 0.62
N MET A 22 -0.63 6.65 0.71
CA MET A 22 -1.66 5.65 1.00
C MET A 22 -2.32 5.88 2.36
N ASP A 23 -1.53 6.20 3.39
CA ASP A 23 -2.04 6.42 4.76
C ASP A 23 -2.92 7.69 4.83
N ASP A 24 -2.62 8.73 4.05
CA ASP A 24 -3.50 9.89 3.92
C ASP A 24 -4.77 9.58 3.11
N LYS A 25 -4.64 8.90 1.97
CA LYS A 25 -5.75 8.45 1.12
C LYS A 25 -6.77 7.61 1.90
N LYS A 26 -6.29 6.66 2.71
CA LYS A 26 -7.13 5.77 3.52
C LYS A 26 -8.09 6.51 4.44
N LYS A 27 -7.73 7.72 4.89
CA LYS A 27 -8.57 8.54 5.78
C LYS A 27 -9.70 9.29 5.06
N ARG A 28 -9.65 9.36 3.73
CA ARG A 28 -10.53 10.22 2.93
C ARG A 28 -11.37 9.44 1.93
N GLU A 29 -10.86 8.30 1.46
CA GLU A 29 -11.44 7.54 0.36
C GLU A 29 -11.56 6.06 0.70
N VAL A 30 -12.53 5.38 0.05
CA VAL A 30 -12.58 3.92 0.06
C VAL A 30 -11.53 3.39 -0.91
N LEU A 31 -10.63 2.53 -0.43
CA LEU A 31 -9.53 1.99 -1.22
C LEU A 31 -9.64 0.48 -1.38
N THR A 32 -9.50 -0.01 -2.61
CA THR A 32 -9.42 -1.44 -2.90
C THR A 32 -7.97 -1.83 -3.22
N PHE A 33 -7.40 -2.75 -2.44
CA PHE A 33 -6.03 -3.22 -2.66
C PHE A 33 -5.87 -4.71 -2.33
N MET A 34 -4.83 -5.32 -2.92
CA MET A 34 -4.44 -6.69 -2.64
C MET A 34 -3.43 -6.73 -1.48
N ARG A 35 -3.67 -7.61 -0.50
CA ARG A 35 -2.78 -7.88 0.62
C ARG A 35 -1.66 -8.85 0.22
N PRO A 36 -0.56 -8.91 1.00
CA PRO A 36 0.51 -9.88 0.78
C PRO A 36 0.03 -11.34 0.80
N ASN A 37 -1.06 -11.63 1.52
CA ASN A 37 -1.67 -12.96 1.56
C ASN A 37 -2.57 -13.27 0.35
N GLY A 38 -2.62 -12.39 -0.66
CA GLY A 38 -3.41 -12.56 -1.88
C GLY A 38 -4.89 -12.14 -1.79
N ASN A 39 -5.39 -11.76 -0.60
CA ASN A 39 -6.76 -11.28 -0.45
C ASN A 39 -6.92 -9.87 -1.03
N ILE A 40 -8.02 -9.61 -1.71
CA ILE A 40 -8.44 -8.27 -2.13
C ILE A 40 -9.37 -7.70 -1.07
N VAL A 41 -9.05 -6.51 -0.57
CA VAL A 41 -9.81 -5.84 0.49
C VAL A 41 -10.20 -4.43 0.09
N GLU A 42 -11.39 -4.03 0.51
CA GLU A 42 -11.85 -2.65 0.56
C GLU A 42 -11.57 -2.09 1.96
N HIS A 43 -10.90 -0.95 2.02
CA HIS A 43 -10.64 -0.20 3.23
C HIS A 43 -11.46 1.08 3.23
N TYR A 44 -12.19 1.32 4.32
CA TYR A 44 -13.03 2.50 4.48
C TYR A 44 -12.37 3.53 5.41
N PRO A 45 -12.68 4.83 5.23
CA PRO A 45 -12.16 5.91 6.09
C PRO A 45 -12.38 5.77 7.60
N ASN A 46 -13.40 5.02 8.00
CA ASN A 46 -13.72 4.74 9.40
C ASN A 46 -12.86 3.60 10.00
N GLY A 47 -11.89 3.07 9.25
CA GLY A 47 -11.03 1.98 9.67
C GLY A 47 -11.62 0.58 9.46
N THR A 48 -12.86 0.47 8.97
CA THR A 48 -13.47 -0.82 8.64
C THR A 48 -12.83 -1.37 7.37
N GLU A 49 -12.60 -2.68 7.33
CA GLU A 49 -12.09 -3.38 6.16
C GLU A 49 -13.05 -4.52 5.78
N LYS A 50 -13.27 -4.69 4.47
CA LYS A 50 -14.11 -5.74 3.91
C LYS A 50 -13.31 -6.55 2.92
N ILE A 51 -13.31 -7.88 3.06
CA ILE A 51 -12.70 -8.76 2.06
C ILE A 51 -13.64 -8.84 0.87
N VAL A 52 -13.15 -8.41 -0.31
CA VAL A 52 -13.87 -8.48 -1.58
C VAL A 52 -13.61 -9.82 -2.27
N LYS A 53 -12.39 -10.35 -2.12
CA LYS A 53 -12.00 -11.64 -2.70
C LYS A 53 -10.92 -12.30 -1.85
N TYR A 54 -11.09 -13.57 -1.57
CA TYR A 54 -10.04 -14.39 -0.95
C TYR A 54 -9.01 -14.82 -1.99
N ALA A 55 -7.76 -14.96 -1.55
CA ALA A 55 -6.77 -15.72 -2.30
C ALA A 55 -7.32 -17.12 -2.63
N LYS A 56 -6.99 -17.63 -3.82
CA LYS A 56 -7.30 -19.00 -4.20
C LYS A 56 -6.33 -19.97 -3.55
#